data_AF-A0A060Z6U9-F1
#
_entry.id   AF-A0A060Z6U9-F1
#
_cell.length_a   1.000
_cell.length_b   1.000
_cell.length_c   1.000
_cell.angle_alpha   90.00
_cell.angle_beta   90.00
_cell.angle_gamma   90.00
#
_symmetry.space_group_name_H-M   'P 1'
#
loop_
_entity.id
_entity.type
_entity.pdbx_description
1 polymer ?
#
loop_
_entity_poly.entity_id
_entity_poly.type
_entity_poly.pdbx_seq_one_letter_code
_entity_poly.pdbx_strand_id
1 'polypeptide(L)'
;MLIQTIRSDFKQKYSSVFDDNTVSDYIYHLNAQTPSGETAFRNMTVPYGWAKRPMLDRIGQIQPDIPISIIYGSRSSIDSDSGYTIQKIRPDVDIIVIRGGGHYVFADQPDDFNQNVLHILARMEGDKEKRSEEWCG
;
A
#
# COMPACT_ATOMS: atom_id res chain seq x y z
N MET A 1 -2.91 -1.64 27.99
CA MET A 1 -2.35 -2.86 28.65
C MET A 1 -2.80 -4.22 28.07
N LEU A 2 -3.64 -4.31 27.02
CA LEU A 2 -3.85 -5.59 26.29
C LEU A 2 -3.10 -5.63 24.95
N ILE A 3 -3.25 -4.57 24.13
CA ILE A 3 -2.55 -4.44 22.84
C ILE A 3 -1.03 -4.40 23.03
N GLN A 4 -0.54 -3.73 24.08
CA GLN A 4 0.88 -3.69 24.43
C GLN A 4 1.46 -5.08 24.74
N THR A 5 0.64 -5.99 25.25
CA THR A 5 1.06 -7.35 25.63
C THR A 5 0.98 -8.31 24.45
N ILE A 6 -0.07 -8.20 23.63
CA ILE A 6 -0.31 -9.10 22.48
C ILE A 6 0.47 -8.65 21.23
N ARG A 7 0.75 -7.35 21.10
CA ARG A 7 1.38 -6.73 19.93
C ARG A 7 2.54 -5.80 20.32
N SER A 8 3.44 -6.30 21.17
CA SER A 8 4.66 -5.57 21.55
C SER A 8 5.56 -5.25 20.35
N ASP A 9 5.44 -6.01 19.26
CA ASP A 9 6.11 -5.79 17.98
C ASP A 9 5.84 -4.39 17.40
N PHE A 10 4.63 -3.86 17.56
CA PHE A 10 4.31 -2.52 17.07
C PHE A 10 5.08 -1.43 17.81
N LYS A 11 5.27 -1.58 19.12
CA LYS A 11 6.05 -0.60 19.88
C LYS A 11 7.50 -0.54 19.39
N GLN A 12 8.07 -1.70 19.05
CA GLN A 12 9.42 -1.77 18.50
C GLN A 12 9.52 -1.19 17.08
N LYS A 13 8.52 -1.41 16.22
CA LYS A 13 8.54 -0.88 14.84
C LYS A 13 8.49 0.64 14.77
N TYR A 14 7.78 1.28 15.70
CA TYR A 14 7.57 2.72 15.70
C TYR A 14 8.38 3.47 16.75
N SER A 15 9.34 2.80 17.42
CA SER A 15 10.15 3.40 18.48
C SER A 15 11.03 4.56 18.00
N SER A 16 11.30 4.64 16.70
CA SER A 16 12.02 5.77 16.09
C SER A 16 11.18 7.03 15.95
N VAL A 17 9.85 6.91 16.01
CA VAL A 17 8.89 8.01 15.80
C VAL A 17 8.20 8.39 17.11
N PHE A 18 7.87 7.42 17.95
CA PHE A 18 7.19 7.61 19.23
C PHE A 18 7.93 6.86 20.33
N ASP A 19 8.19 7.52 21.46
CA ASP A 19 8.81 6.93 22.65
C ASP A 19 7.79 6.41 23.68
N ASP A 20 6.52 6.76 23.49
CA ASP A 20 5.41 6.48 24.41
C ASP A 20 4.50 5.33 23.91
N ASN A 21 3.24 5.33 24.36
CA ASN A 21 2.26 4.30 24.00
C ASN A 21 1.29 4.76 22.89
N THR A 22 1.57 5.88 22.21
CA THR A 22 0.70 6.50 21.20
C THR A 22 0.17 5.49 20.18
N VAL A 23 1.05 4.64 19.64
CA VAL A 23 0.66 3.62 18.63
C VAL A 23 -0.29 2.58 19.22
N SER A 24 -0.03 2.12 20.44
CA SER A 24 -0.89 1.12 21.09
C SER A 24 -2.26 1.69 21.45
N ASP A 25 -2.29 2.93 21.93
CA ASP A 25 -3.53 3.61 22.31
C ASP A 25 -4.36 3.96 21.07
N TYR A 26 -3.69 4.38 19.98
CA TYR A 26 -4.32 4.57 18.67
C TYR A 26 -5.00 3.30 18.15
N ILE A 27 -4.29 2.16 18.14
CA ILE A 27 -4.87 0.87 17.69
C ILE A 27 -6.03 0.46 18.61
N TYR A 28 -5.93 0.69 19.93
CA TYR A 28 -7.01 0.39 20.85
C TYR A 28 -8.27 1.18 20.50
N HIS A 29 -8.13 2.49 20.26
CA HIS A 29 -9.26 3.34 19.92
C HIS A 29 -9.83 3.04 18.53
N LEU A 30 -9.04 2.54 17.57
CA LEU A 30 -9.56 2.00 16.32
C LEU A 30 -10.45 0.76 16.55
N ASN A 31 -9.96 -0.21 17.34
CA ASN A 31 -10.65 -1.47 17.56
C ASN A 31 -11.84 -1.37 18.53
N ALA A 32 -11.87 -0.35 19.39
CA ALA A 32 -12.96 -0.12 20.35
C ALA A 32 -14.20 0.52 19.70
N GLN A 33 -14.06 1.06 18.48
CA GLN A 33 -15.15 1.67 17.73
C GLN A 33 -16.00 0.62 17.00
N THR A 34 -17.11 1.07 16.41
CA THR A 34 -17.95 0.22 15.55
C THR A 34 -17.11 -0.29 14.36
N PRO A 35 -17.08 -1.62 14.10
CA PRO A 35 -16.14 -2.23 13.17
C PRO A 35 -16.54 -2.09 11.70
N SER A 36 -16.60 -0.85 11.21
CA SER A 36 -16.97 -0.54 9.83
C SER A 36 -15.95 -1.08 8.82
N GLY A 37 -14.66 -0.98 9.15
CA GLY A 37 -13.56 -1.47 8.32
C GLY A 37 -13.55 -2.99 8.20
N GLU A 38 -13.69 -3.71 9.31
CA GLU A 38 -13.74 -5.17 9.34
C GLU A 38 -15.00 -5.69 8.65
N THR A 39 -16.13 -5.02 8.83
CA THR A 39 -17.38 -5.36 8.14
C THR A 39 -17.24 -5.16 6.64
N ALA A 40 -16.65 -4.04 6.20
CA ALA A 40 -16.39 -3.78 4.80
C ALA A 40 -15.41 -4.82 4.22
N PHE A 41 -14.30 -5.08 4.90
CA PHE A 41 -13.31 -6.08 4.50
C PHE A 41 -13.94 -7.46 4.35
N ARG A 42 -14.72 -7.90 5.35
CA ARG A 42 -15.46 -9.17 5.30
C ARG A 42 -16.41 -9.26 4.12
N ASN A 43 -17.06 -8.15 3.74
CA ASN A 43 -17.95 -8.12 2.57
C ASN A 43 -17.19 -8.15 1.23
N MET A 44 -15.94 -7.69 1.22
CA MET A 44 -15.05 -7.71 0.04
C MET A 44 -14.29 -9.03 -0.13
N THR A 45 -14.23 -9.87 0.92
CA THR A 45 -13.51 -11.14 0.91
C THR A 45 -14.41 -12.36 0.99
N VAL A 46 -13.97 -13.49 0.45
CA VAL A 46 -14.51 -14.83 0.73
C VAL A 46 -13.64 -15.49 1.82
N PRO A 47 -13.97 -16.70 2.32
CA PRO A 47 -13.15 -17.38 3.33
C PRO A 47 -11.66 -17.42 2.94
N TYR A 48 -10.79 -17.41 3.95
CA TYR A 48 -9.32 -17.34 3.79
C TYR A 48 -8.78 -16.00 3.26
N GLY A 49 -9.63 -14.96 3.17
CA GLY A 49 -9.19 -13.60 2.85
C GLY A 49 -9.03 -13.33 1.35
N TRP A 50 -9.48 -14.24 0.49
CA TRP A 50 -9.46 -14.00 -0.96
C TRP A 50 -10.46 -12.94 -1.37
N ALA A 51 -10.12 -12.13 -2.37
CA ALA A 51 -11.01 -11.12 -2.90
C ALA A 51 -12.23 -11.76 -3.57
N LYS A 52 -13.44 -11.33 -3.18
CA LYS A 52 -14.70 -11.74 -3.81
C LYS A 52 -14.79 -11.28 -5.27
N ARG A 53 -14.17 -10.14 -5.58
CA ARG A 53 -14.08 -9.56 -6.92
C ARG A 53 -12.66 -9.04 -7.17
N PRO A 54 -11.73 -9.90 -7.60
CA PRO A 54 -10.33 -9.54 -7.79
C PRO A 54 -10.15 -8.29 -8.65
N MET A 55 -9.14 -7.49 -8.32
CA MET A 55 -8.74 -6.33 -9.12
C MET A 55 -8.10 -6.76 -10.44
N LEU A 56 -7.39 -7.89 -10.44
CA LEU A 56 -6.67 -8.41 -11.61
C LEU A 56 -7.56 -8.52 -12.85
N ASP A 57 -8.78 -9.02 -12.69
CA ASP A 57 -9.73 -9.24 -13.80
C ASP A 57 -10.33 -7.93 -14.36
N ARG A 58 -10.15 -6.80 -13.65
CA ARG A 58 -10.77 -5.52 -13.96
C ARG A 58 -9.77 -4.39 -14.16
N ILE A 59 -8.47 -4.65 -13.98
CA ILE A 59 -7.43 -3.62 -14.03
C ILE A 59 -7.34 -2.96 -15.41
N GLY A 60 -7.61 -3.72 -16.47
CA GLY A 60 -7.68 -3.20 -17.84
C GLY A 60 -8.88 -2.27 -18.11
N GLN A 61 -9.87 -2.22 -17.21
CA GLN A 61 -11.01 -1.30 -17.31
C GLN A 61 -10.72 0.07 -16.68
N ILE A 62 -9.63 0.20 -15.92
CA ILE A 62 -9.19 1.50 -15.43
C ILE A 62 -8.73 2.33 -16.63
N GLN A 63 -9.08 3.61 -16.65
CA GLN A 63 -8.71 4.49 -17.75
C GLN A 63 -7.17 4.54 -17.90
N PRO A 64 -6.63 4.54 -19.15
CA PRO A 64 -5.18 4.51 -19.38
C PRO A 64 -4.43 5.75 -18.88
N ASP A 65 -5.12 6.88 -18.72
CA ASP A 65 -4.57 8.14 -18.23
C ASP A 65 -4.41 8.19 -16.70
N ILE A 66 -4.92 7.17 -15.99
CA ILE A 66 -4.73 7.01 -14.55
C ILE A 66 -3.46 6.17 -14.35
N PRO A 67 -2.35 6.79 -13.90
CA PRO A 67 -1.10 6.07 -13.64
C PRO A 67 -1.25 5.18 -12.40
N ILE A 68 -0.65 4.00 -12.47
CA ILE A 68 -0.73 2.99 -11.41
C ILE A 68 0.69 2.56 -11.05
N SER A 69 1.01 2.63 -9.76
CA SER A 69 2.25 2.11 -9.18
C SER A 69 1.90 1.16 -8.05
N ILE A 70 2.55 0.00 -8.01
CA ILE A 70 2.34 -1.02 -6.98
C ILE A 70 3.65 -1.21 -6.21
N ILE A 71 3.60 -1.05 -4.90
CA ILE A 71 4.76 -1.20 -4.01
C ILE A 71 4.62 -2.48 -3.20
N TYR A 72 5.60 -3.36 -3.31
CA TYR A 72 5.70 -4.63 -2.59
C TYR A 72 6.90 -4.65 -1.64
N GLY A 73 6.78 -5.41 -0.56
CA GLY A 73 7.90 -5.75 0.30
C GLY A 73 8.46 -7.13 -0.08
N SER A 74 9.77 -7.23 -0.27
CA SER A 74 10.44 -8.49 -0.64
C SER A 74 10.28 -9.65 0.35
N ARG A 75 9.86 -9.38 1.60
CA ARG A 75 9.62 -10.39 2.66
C ARG A 75 8.12 -10.54 3.00
N SER A 76 7.23 -9.98 2.18
CA SER A 76 5.79 -10.11 2.33
C SER A 76 5.34 -11.56 2.05
N SER A 77 4.33 -12.03 2.78
CA SER A 77 3.63 -13.29 2.47
C SER A 77 2.73 -13.19 1.23
N ILE A 78 2.47 -11.96 0.77
CA ILE A 78 1.82 -11.66 -0.51
C ILE A 78 2.93 -11.26 -1.48
N ASP A 79 3.22 -12.12 -2.44
CA ASP A 79 4.25 -11.91 -3.45
C ASP A 79 3.87 -10.87 -4.52
N SER A 80 4.84 -10.54 -5.38
CA SER A 80 4.69 -9.59 -6.48
C SER A 80 4.24 -10.23 -7.80
N ASP A 81 3.94 -11.53 -7.85
CA ASP A 81 3.58 -12.24 -9.09
C ASP A 81 2.27 -11.71 -9.69
N SER A 82 1.32 -11.37 -8.80
CA SER A 82 0.08 -10.70 -9.18
C SER A 82 0.34 -9.35 -9.85
N GLY A 83 1.34 -8.59 -9.37
CA GLY A 83 1.78 -7.33 -9.95
C GLY A 83 2.33 -7.51 -11.35
N TYR A 84 3.21 -8.49 -11.56
CA TYR A 84 3.74 -8.77 -12.91
C TYR A 84 2.65 -9.23 -13.89
N THR A 85 1.62 -9.91 -13.39
CA THR A 85 0.45 -10.25 -14.21
C THR A 85 -0.35 -9.00 -14.58
N ILE A 86 -0.51 -8.06 -13.65
CA ILE A 86 -1.10 -6.74 -13.94
C ILE A 86 -0.30 -6.01 -15.03
N GLN A 87 1.03 -6.00 -14.94
CA GLN A 87 1.89 -5.31 -15.91
C GLN A 87 1.77 -5.89 -17.33
N LYS A 88 1.42 -7.17 -17.49
CA LYS A 88 1.10 -7.76 -18.80
C LYS A 88 -0.20 -7.22 -19.40
N ILE A 89 -1.17 -6.85 -18.55
CA ILE A 89 -2.47 -6.30 -18.96
C ILE A 89 -2.37 -4.78 -19.17
N ARG A 90 -1.60 -4.10 -18.31
CA ARG A 90 -1.35 -2.65 -18.31
C ARG A 90 0.17 -2.41 -18.26
N PRO A 91 0.86 -2.34 -19.43
CA PRO A 91 2.31 -2.18 -19.49
C PRO A 91 2.85 -0.89 -18.87
N ASP A 92 1.98 0.10 -18.67
CA ASP A 92 2.24 1.37 -18.03
C ASP A 92 2.28 1.30 -16.49
N VAL A 93 1.89 0.16 -15.90
CA VAL A 93 1.96 -0.07 -14.45
C VAL A 93 3.41 -0.22 -14.02
N ASP A 94 3.80 0.53 -12.99
CA ASP A 94 5.10 0.44 -12.37
C ASP A 94 5.07 -0.49 -11.14
N ILE A 95 6.08 -1.36 -11.01
CA ILE A 95 6.18 -2.33 -9.92
C ILE A 95 7.48 -2.07 -9.17
N ILE A 96 7.34 -1.74 -7.89
CA ILE A 96 8.45 -1.40 -7.01
C ILE A 96 8.52 -2.46 -5.92
N VAL A 97 9.68 -3.12 -5.78
CA VAL A 97 9.91 -4.11 -4.72
C VAL A 97 10.97 -3.58 -3.76
N ILE A 98 10.55 -3.26 -2.54
CA ILE A 98 11.44 -2.75 -1.49
C ILE A 98 12.09 -3.92 -0.76
N ARG A 99 13.43 -3.95 -0.80
CA ARG A 99 14.23 -4.98 -0.12
C ARG A 99 14.09 -4.84 1.39
N GLY A 100 13.99 -5.98 2.09
CA GLY A 100 13.83 -5.99 3.55
C GLY A 100 12.41 -5.65 4.07
N GLY A 101 11.55 -5.03 3.25
CA GLY A 101 10.16 -4.73 3.62
C GLY A 101 9.27 -5.98 3.69
N GLY A 102 8.39 -6.05 4.69
CA GLY A 102 7.34 -7.07 4.81
C GLY A 102 6.00 -6.59 4.23
N HIS A 103 4.89 -7.10 4.77
CA HIS A 103 3.55 -6.75 4.27
C HIS A 103 3.20 -5.27 4.48
N TYR A 104 3.65 -4.67 5.58
CA TYR A 104 3.48 -3.25 5.86
C TYR A 104 4.76 -2.50 5.47
N VAL A 105 4.99 -2.38 4.17
CA VAL A 105 6.25 -1.83 3.62
C VAL A 105 6.59 -0.45 4.21
N PHE A 106 5.57 0.42 4.33
CA PHE A 106 5.70 1.76 4.92
C PHE A 106 6.14 1.75 6.40
N ALA A 107 5.87 0.67 7.13
CA ALA A 107 6.25 0.53 8.53
C ALA A 107 7.60 -0.19 8.68
N ASP A 108 7.89 -1.13 7.79
CA ASP A 108 9.10 -1.95 7.86
C ASP A 108 10.32 -1.27 7.24
N GLN A 109 10.13 -0.46 6.18
CA GLN A 109 11.18 0.30 5.47
C GLN A 109 10.64 1.71 5.12
N PRO A 110 10.42 2.57 6.13
CA PRO A 110 9.77 3.86 5.93
C PRO A 110 10.53 4.80 5.00
N ASP A 111 11.87 4.85 5.11
CA ASP A 111 12.69 5.75 4.29
C ASP A 111 12.62 5.36 2.81
N ASP A 112 12.88 4.09 2.48
CA ASP A 112 12.79 3.57 1.11
C ASP A 112 11.38 3.74 0.55
N PHE A 113 10.34 3.45 1.35
CA PHE A 113 8.96 3.64 0.92
C PHE A 113 8.67 5.09 0.56
N ASN A 114 9.03 6.02 1.46
CA ASN A 114 8.78 7.45 1.25
C ASN A 114 9.55 7.99 0.04
N GLN A 115 10.82 7.59 -0.15
CA GLN A 115 11.60 8.01 -1.33
C GLN A 115 10.98 7.51 -2.63
N ASN A 116 10.49 6.27 -2.67
CA ASN A 116 9.79 5.74 -3.85
C ASN A 116 8.48 6.49 -4.12
N VAL A 117 7.71 6.82 -3.08
CA VAL A 117 6.49 7.65 -3.24
C VAL A 117 6.82 9.04 -3.80
N LEU A 118 7.86 9.71 -3.28
CA LEU A 118 8.30 11.00 -3.81
C LEU A 118 8.76 10.91 -5.26
N HIS A 119 9.46 9.83 -5.63
CA HIS A 119 9.87 9.59 -7.02
C HIS A 119 8.66 9.42 -7.96
N ILE A 120 7.64 8.66 -7.53
CA ILE A 120 6.39 8.50 -8.28
C ILE A 120 5.71 9.86 -8.50
N LEU A 121 5.62 10.68 -7.44
CA LEU A 121 5.00 12.00 -7.51
C LEU A 121 5.75 12.95 -8.45
N ALA A 122 7.08 13.01 -8.35
CA ALA A 122 7.91 13.84 -9.21
C ALA A 122 7.78 13.47 -10.69
N ARG A 123 7.70 12.16 -11.00
CA ARG A 123 7.43 11.68 -12.37
C ARG A 123 6.08 12.18 -12.89
N MET A 124 5.04 12.11 -12.07
CA MET A 124 3.70 12.56 -12.44
C MET A 124 3.61 14.07 -12.69
N GLU A 125 4.40 14.88 -11.97
CA GLU A 125 4.47 16.33 -12.22
C GLU A 125 5.12 16.65 -13.57
N GLY A 126 6.24 16.00 -13.89
CA GLY A 126 6.91 16.16 -15.19
C GLY A 126 6.04 15.72 -16.38
N ASP A 127 5.23 14.68 -16.21
CA ASP A 127 4.30 14.21 -17.25
C ASP A 127 3.12 15.18 -17.46
N LYS A 128 2.68 15.89 -16.41
CA LYS A 128 1.66 16.94 -16.53
C LYS A 128 2.17 18.15 -17.28
N GLU A 129 3.40 18.58 -17.01
CA GLU A 129 4.01 19.75 -17.65
C GLU A 129 4.17 19.52 -19.17
N LYS A 130 4.69 18.36 -19.57
CA LYS A 130 4.77 17.96 -21.00
C LYS A 130 3.41 17.94 -21.69
N ARG A 131 2.39 17.37 -21.04
CA ARG A 131 1.02 17.37 -21.57
C ARG A 131 0.46 18.79 -21.70
N SER A 132 0.82 19.72 -20.83
CA SER A 132 0.36 21.11 -20.95
C SER A 132 1.06 21.84 -22.11
N GLU A 133 2.34 21.56 -22.36
CA GLU A 133 3.10 22.12 -23.48
C GLU A 133 2.60 21.62 -24.84
N GLU A 134 2.28 20.32 -24.97
CA GLU A 134 1.71 19.74 -26.20
C GLU A 134 0.33 20.28 -26.57
N TRP A 135 -0.45 20.77 -25.60
CA TRP A 135 -1.79 21.33 -25.83
C TRP A 135 -1.76 22.84 -26.13
N CYS A 136 -0.63 23.51 -25.91
CA CYS A 136 -0.44 24.94 -26.17
C CYS A 136 0.37 25.23 -27.45
N GLY A 137 0.84 24.20 -28.17
CA GLY A 137 1.49 24.31 -29.49
C GLY A 137 0.57 23.94 -30.63
#